data_AF-A0A146LDL2-F1
#
_entry.id   AF-A0A146LDL2-F1
#
_cell.length_a   1.000
_cell.length_b   1.000
_cell.length_c   1.000
_cell.angle_alpha   90.00
_cell.angle_beta   90.00
_cell.angle_gamma   90.00
#
_symmetry.space_group_name_H-M   'P 1'
#
loop_
_entity.id
_entity.type
_entity.pdbx_description
1 polymer ?
#
loop_
_entity_poly.entity_id
_entity_poly.type
_entity_poly.pdbx_seq_one_letter_code
_entity_poly.pdbx_strand_id
1 'polypeptide(L)'
;RFFKFLEGLNNSSGTKKLVLATHGARCFDMPLFKANLKKLDMAMWHRFDKLVFRFCDTLVFARTARNRLGLNSLSLRNIANTLDLSYEDGQHGALSDAQLTKRVAGAMGMNDSNMSHCIFKWATVCFRRDIL
;
A
#
# COMPACT_ATOMS: atom_id res chain seq x y z
N ARG A 1 5.98 -16.05 10.73
CA ARG A 1 5.96 -14.92 11.68
C ARG A 1 5.02 -13.80 11.20
N PHE A 2 5.21 -13.26 9.99
CA PHE A 2 4.33 -12.25 9.39
C PHE A 2 2.85 -12.65 9.32
N PHE A 3 2.53 -13.87 8.89
CA PHE A 3 1.14 -14.33 8.78
C PHE A 3 0.41 -14.35 10.14
N LYS A 4 1.06 -14.89 11.17
CA LYS A 4 0.53 -14.91 12.55
C LYS A 4 0.30 -13.50 13.10
N PHE A 5 1.14 -12.54 12.72
CA PHE A 5 0.96 -11.13 13.08
C PHE A 5 -0.32 -10.55 12.44
N LEU A 6 -0.58 -10.83 11.16
CA LEU A 6 -1.82 -10.41 10.49
C LEU A 6 -3.06 -11.06 11.10
N GLU A 7 -2.99 -12.34 11.44
CA GLU A 7 -4.07 -13.04 12.15
C GLU A 7 -4.35 -12.40 13.52
N GLY A 8 -3.29 -12.08 14.28
CA GLY A 8 -3.40 -11.39 15.57
C GLY A 8 -4.06 -10.00 15.45
N LEU A 9 -3.65 -9.20 14.47
CA LEU A 9 -4.26 -7.88 14.19
C LEU A 9 -5.74 -7.97 13.78
N ASN A 10 -6.09 -8.94 12.93
CA ASN A 10 -7.47 -9.15 12.51
C ASN A 10 -8.36 -9.57 13.69
N ASN A 11 -7.81 -10.37 14.62
CA ASN A 11 -8.55 -10.84 15.79
C ASN A 11 -8.73 -9.76 16.88
N SER A 12 -7.80 -8.81 17.00
CA SER A 12 -7.85 -7.77 18.05
C SER A 12 -8.62 -6.51 17.66
N SER A 13 -8.73 -6.19 16.36
CA SER A 13 -9.28 -4.91 15.89
C SER A 13 -10.80 -4.89 15.76
N GLY A 14 -11.49 -6.04 15.81
CA GLY A 14 -12.94 -6.16 15.59
C GLY A 14 -13.40 -5.81 14.15
N THR A 15 -12.54 -5.16 13.36
CA THR A 15 -12.72 -4.83 11.96
C THR A 15 -12.33 -6.02 11.09
N LYS A 16 -13.33 -6.58 10.40
CA LYS A 16 -13.22 -7.88 9.73
C LYS A 16 -12.31 -7.94 8.49
N LYS A 17 -11.64 -6.85 8.09
CA LYS A 17 -10.95 -6.76 6.79
C LYS A 17 -9.77 -5.79 6.84
N LEU A 18 -8.55 -6.31 6.70
CA LEU A 18 -7.33 -5.52 6.60
C LEU A 18 -7.16 -4.96 5.18
N VAL A 19 -6.67 -3.72 5.08
CA VAL A 19 -6.27 -3.08 3.82
C VAL A 19 -4.77 -2.82 3.85
N LEU A 20 -4.05 -3.31 2.84
CA LEU A 20 -2.62 -3.00 2.70
C LEU A 20 -2.42 -1.68 1.94
N ALA A 21 -1.86 -0.67 2.60
CA ALA A 21 -1.51 0.60 1.97
C ALA A 21 -0.10 0.56 1.37
N THR A 22 0.04 1.10 0.17
CA THR A 22 1.29 1.15 -0.61
C THR A 22 1.34 2.45 -1.41
N HIS A 23 2.49 2.78 -1.99
CA HIS A 23 2.63 3.94 -2.87
C HIS A 23 3.23 3.53 -4.22
N GLY A 24 2.43 3.55 -5.28
CA GLY A 24 2.87 3.21 -6.64
C GLY A 24 3.05 1.71 -6.91
N ALA A 25 2.67 0.85 -5.98
CA ALA A 25 2.95 -0.58 -6.02
C ALA A 25 2.02 -1.39 -6.93
N ARG A 26 0.92 -0.80 -7.43
CA ARG A 26 -0.13 -1.52 -8.17
C ARG A 26 0.39 -2.32 -9.36
N CYS A 27 1.47 -1.86 -10.00
CA CYS A 27 1.98 -2.44 -11.24
C CYS A 27 3.24 -3.30 -11.05
N PHE A 28 3.81 -3.39 -9.84
CA PHE A 28 5.04 -4.14 -9.59
C PHE A 28 5.03 -4.88 -8.26
N ASP A 29 5.14 -4.19 -7.11
CA ASP A 29 5.30 -4.89 -5.82
C ASP A 29 4.06 -5.71 -5.45
N MET A 30 2.85 -5.22 -5.75
CA MET A 30 1.62 -5.97 -5.46
C MET A 30 1.47 -7.23 -6.33
N PRO A 31 1.66 -7.16 -7.67
CA PRO A 31 1.74 -8.37 -8.49
C PRO A 31 2.83 -9.35 -8.05
N LEU A 32 4.05 -8.86 -7.74
CA LEU A 32 5.17 -9.69 -7.31
C LEU A 32 4.88 -10.38 -5.97
N PHE A 33 4.35 -9.65 -5.00
CA PHE A 33 3.95 -10.19 -3.70
C PHE A 33 2.88 -11.28 -3.85
N LYS A 34 1.85 -11.04 -4.66
CA LYS A 34 0.81 -12.04 -4.99
C LYS A 34 1.42 -13.27 -5.68
N ALA A 35 2.32 -13.09 -6.64
CA ALA A 35 2.98 -14.20 -7.33
C ALA A 35 3.83 -15.04 -6.38
N ASN A 36 4.60 -14.41 -5.49
CA ASN A 36 5.43 -15.10 -4.50
C ASN A 36 4.58 -15.90 -3.50
N LEU A 37 3.48 -15.34 -2.99
CA LEU A 37 2.58 -16.09 -2.11
C LEU A 37 1.99 -17.32 -2.79
N LYS A 38 1.54 -17.18 -4.05
CA LYS A 38 1.00 -18.30 -4.84
C LYS A 38 2.05 -19.38 -5.12
N LYS A 39 3.31 -18.99 -5.38
CA LYS A 39 4.43 -19.92 -5.60
C LYS A 39 4.81 -20.69 -4.35
N LEU A 40 4.70 -20.07 -3.17
CA LEU A 40 5.02 -20.74 -1.91
C LEU A 40 3.97 -21.79 -1.54
N ASP A 41 2.69 -21.41 -1.56
CA ASP A 41 1.57 -22.31 -1.25
C ASP A 41 0.24 -21.64 -1.62
N MET A 42 -0.58 -22.31 -2.46
CA MET A 42 -1.90 -21.82 -2.83
C MET A 42 -2.85 -21.71 -1.63
N ALA A 43 -2.74 -22.59 -0.63
CA ALA A 43 -3.51 -22.48 0.60
C ALA A 43 -3.11 -21.24 1.40
N MET A 44 -1.82 -20.91 1.45
CA MET A 44 -1.32 -19.66 2.04
C MET A 44 -1.88 -18.42 1.32
N TRP A 45 -1.91 -18.41 -0.01
CA TRP A 45 -2.56 -17.34 -0.78
C TRP A 45 -4.02 -17.17 -0.39
N HIS A 46 -4.80 -18.26 -0.34
CA HIS A 46 -6.22 -18.19 0.02
C HIS A 46 -6.45 -17.71 1.45
N ARG A 47 -5.61 -18.13 2.40
CA ARG A 47 -5.67 -17.61 3.77
C ARG A 47 -5.32 -16.11 3.82
N PHE A 48 -4.33 -15.69 3.05
CA PHE A 48 -3.93 -14.29 2.96
C PHE A 48 -5.04 -13.40 2.37
N ASP A 49 -5.63 -13.81 1.24
CA ASP A 49 -6.70 -13.07 0.55
C ASP A 49 -7.97 -12.93 1.43
N LYS A 50 -8.22 -13.91 2.31
CA LYS A 50 -9.28 -13.82 3.33
C LYS A 50 -9.01 -12.75 4.39
N LEU A 51 -7.75 -12.59 4.82
CA LEU A 51 -7.35 -11.61 5.85
C LEU A 51 -7.21 -10.20 5.27
N VAL A 52 -6.51 -10.07 4.15
CA VAL A 52 -6.22 -8.81 3.46
C VAL A 52 -7.14 -8.68 2.25
N PHE A 53 -8.31 -8.11 2.47
CA PHE A 53 -9.37 -8.09 1.46
C PHE A 53 -9.11 -7.14 0.29
N ARG A 54 -8.30 -6.11 0.52
CA ARG A 54 -7.98 -5.05 -0.45
C ARG A 54 -6.57 -4.51 -0.23
N PHE A 55 -6.08 -3.81 -1.23
CA PHE A 55 -4.95 -2.90 -1.07
C PHE A 55 -5.37 -1.49 -1.47
N CYS A 56 -4.66 -0.52 -0.91
CA CYS A 56 -4.79 0.90 -1.16
C CYS A 56 -3.50 1.39 -1.82
N ASP A 57 -3.59 2.03 -2.98
CA ASP A 57 -2.45 2.68 -3.63
C ASP A 57 -2.55 4.19 -3.43
N THR A 58 -1.77 4.72 -2.49
CA THR A 58 -1.77 6.14 -2.11
C THR A 58 -1.31 7.05 -3.25
N LEU A 59 -0.64 6.53 -4.29
CA LEU A 59 -0.32 7.28 -5.50
C LEU A 59 -1.59 7.73 -6.24
N VAL A 60 -2.62 6.88 -6.25
CA VAL A 60 -3.91 7.22 -6.89
C VAL A 60 -4.59 8.36 -6.14
N PHE A 61 -4.53 8.33 -4.81
CA PHE A 61 -5.02 9.44 -3.99
C PHE A 61 -4.22 10.72 -4.24
N ALA A 62 -2.88 10.63 -4.27
CA ALA A 62 -1.99 11.76 -4.53
C ALA A 62 -2.28 12.42 -5.89
N ARG A 63 -2.63 11.64 -6.93
CA ARG A 63 -3.06 12.18 -8.23
C ARG A 63 -4.29 13.05 -8.10
N THR A 64 -5.31 12.59 -7.39
CA THR A 64 -6.56 13.34 -7.17
C THR A 64 -6.32 14.58 -6.30
N ALA A 65 -5.45 14.47 -5.29
CA ALA A 65 -5.14 15.54 -4.36
C ALA A 65 -4.09 16.53 -4.87
N ARG A 66 -3.50 16.29 -6.06
CA ARG A 66 -2.32 17.01 -6.59
C ARG A 66 -2.44 18.52 -6.49
N ASN A 67 -3.51 19.08 -7.07
CA ASN A 67 -3.69 20.52 -7.14
C ASN A 67 -4.02 21.12 -5.77
N ARG A 68 -4.86 20.43 -4.98
CA ARG A 68 -5.24 20.86 -3.62
C ARG A 68 -4.03 20.96 -2.68
N LEU A 69 -3.06 20.07 -2.85
CA LEU A 69 -1.89 19.96 -1.97
C LEU A 69 -0.60 20.51 -2.60
N GLY A 70 -0.66 21.11 -3.79
CA GLY A 70 0.51 21.67 -4.46
C GLY A 70 1.59 20.62 -4.83
N LEU A 71 1.20 19.37 -5.12
CA LEU A 71 2.16 18.28 -5.38
C LEU A 71 2.77 18.42 -6.79
N ASN A 72 4.04 18.84 -6.85
CA ASN A 72 4.76 19.01 -8.12
C ASN A 72 5.14 17.67 -8.76
N SER A 73 5.57 16.72 -7.94
CA SER A 73 5.87 15.33 -8.31
C SER A 73 5.13 14.37 -7.38
N LEU A 74 4.81 13.20 -7.90
CA LEU A 74 4.03 12.19 -7.20
C LEU A 74 4.87 11.01 -6.71
N SER A 75 6.21 11.12 -6.72
CA SER A 75 7.03 10.13 -6.02
C SER A 75 6.89 10.32 -4.51
N LEU A 76 6.99 9.22 -3.75
CA LEU A 76 6.79 9.24 -2.30
C LEU A 76 7.64 10.30 -1.59
N ARG A 77 8.94 10.39 -1.94
CA ARG A 77 9.87 11.37 -1.39
C ARG A 77 9.55 12.81 -1.79
N ASN A 78 9.15 13.04 -3.03
CA ASN A 78 8.82 14.40 -3.44
C ASN A 78 7.54 14.90 -2.77
N ILE A 79 6.56 14.01 -2.57
CA ILE A 79 5.38 14.33 -1.77
C ILE A 79 5.80 14.64 -0.33
N ALA A 80 6.67 13.82 0.28
CA ALA A 80 7.18 14.08 1.62
C ALA A 80 7.87 15.46 1.73
N ASN A 81 8.74 15.80 0.76
CA ASN A 81 9.39 17.11 0.69
C ASN A 81 8.38 18.26 0.54
N THR A 82 7.38 18.11 -0.34
CA THR A 82 6.33 19.13 -0.53
C THR A 82 5.48 19.34 0.73
N LEU A 83 5.28 18.29 1.51
CA LEU A 83 4.48 18.32 2.74
C LEU A 83 5.33 18.55 4.00
N ASP A 84 6.60 18.95 3.85
CA ASP A 84 7.55 19.20 4.94
C ASP A 84 7.66 18.05 5.97
N LEU A 85 7.68 16.82 5.45
CA LEU A 85 7.81 15.62 6.28
C LEU A 85 9.26 15.19 6.38
N SER A 86 9.75 15.04 7.62
CA SER A 86 11.07 14.47 7.86
C SER A 86 11.12 13.00 7.43
N TYR A 87 12.22 12.59 6.81
CA TYR A 87 12.57 11.19 6.62
C TYR A 87 14.08 11.02 6.74
N GLU A 88 14.52 9.85 7.19
CA GLU A 88 15.95 9.57 7.32
C GLU A 88 16.55 9.42 5.92
N ASP A 89 17.35 10.40 5.52
CA ASP A 89 18.20 10.34 4.35
C ASP A 89 19.31 9.32 4.61
N GLY A 90 19.13 8.08 4.16
CA GLY A 90 20.21 7.11 4.32
C GLY A 90 19.98 5.71 3.77
N GLN A 91 18.75 5.18 3.82
CA GLN A 91 18.50 3.82 3.34
C GLN A 91 17.15 3.71 2.62
N HIS A 92 17.20 3.38 1.33
CA HIS A 92 16.07 2.95 0.49
C HIS A 92 15.58 1.55 0.90
N GLY A 93 15.26 1.37 2.18
CA GLY A 93 14.74 0.13 2.72
C GLY A 93 13.23 0.04 2.57
N ALA A 94 12.71 -1.16 2.29
CA ALA A 94 11.27 -1.38 2.22
C ALA A 94 10.53 -0.95 3.51
N LEU A 95 11.19 -1.04 4.67
CA LEU A 95 10.64 -0.59 5.95
C LEU A 95 10.55 0.94 6.04
N SER A 96 11.61 1.67 5.66
CA SER A 96 11.62 3.13 5.71
C SER A 96 10.60 3.71 4.71
N ASP A 97 10.48 3.11 3.52
CA ASP A 97 9.46 3.49 2.53
C ASP A 97 8.03 3.20 3.02
N ALA A 98 7.81 2.09 3.73
CA ALA A 98 6.49 1.80 4.32
C ALA A 98 6.12 2.81 5.43
N GLN A 99 7.08 3.18 6.27
CA GLN A 99 6.87 4.20 7.31
C GLN A 99 6.63 5.59 6.70
N LEU A 100 7.37 5.94 5.65
CA LEU A 100 7.16 7.19 4.92
C LEU A 100 5.80 7.20 4.21
N THR A 101 5.39 6.07 3.62
CA THR A 101 4.05 5.90 3.02
C THR A 101 2.95 6.19 4.04
N LYS A 102 3.08 5.69 5.28
CA LYS A 102 2.13 5.97 6.37
C LYS A 102 2.06 7.47 6.69
N ARG A 103 3.21 8.13 6.85
CA ARG A 103 3.28 9.57 7.16
C ARG A 103 2.69 10.43 6.05
N VAL A 104 3.07 10.14 4.80
CA VAL A 104 2.55 10.83 3.61
C VAL A 104 1.04 10.65 3.48
N ALA A 105 0.51 9.43 3.67
CA ALA A 105 -0.93 9.19 3.64
C ALA A 105 -1.68 10.04 4.69
N GLY A 106 -1.14 10.11 5.92
CA GLY A 106 -1.68 10.96 6.98
C GLY A 106 -1.66 12.44 6.61
N ALA A 107 -0.51 12.95 6.12
CA ALA A 107 -0.36 14.36 5.74
C ALA A 107 -1.22 14.76 4.54
N MET A 108 -1.48 13.84 3.61
CA MET A 108 -2.43 14.06 2.51
C MET A 108 -3.90 14.09 2.98
N GLY A 109 -4.17 13.73 4.23
CA GLY A 109 -5.50 13.68 4.83
C GLY A 109 -6.31 12.44 4.43
N MET A 110 -5.66 11.32 4.12
CA MET A 110 -6.34 10.08 3.76
C MET A 110 -7.09 9.50 4.96
N ASN A 111 -8.35 9.09 4.73
CA ASN A 111 -9.19 8.40 5.70
C ASN A 111 -10.26 7.56 4.98
N ASP A 112 -11.02 6.78 5.75
CA ASP A 112 -12.01 5.84 5.21
C ASP A 112 -13.07 6.51 4.31
N SER A 113 -13.42 7.77 4.57
CA SER A 113 -14.43 8.50 3.78
C SER A 113 -13.93 8.93 2.41
N ASN A 114 -12.61 9.12 2.23
CA ASN A 114 -12.04 9.69 1.01
C ASN A 114 -11.09 8.75 0.26
N MET A 115 -10.78 7.58 0.81
CA MET A 115 -9.84 6.64 0.18
C MET A 115 -10.53 5.57 -0.70
N SER A 116 -11.86 5.56 -0.79
CA SER A 116 -12.61 4.52 -1.54
C SER A 116 -12.14 4.34 -3.00
N HIS A 117 -11.78 5.43 -3.67
CA HIS A 117 -11.33 5.44 -5.06
C HIS A 117 -9.89 4.93 -5.28
N CYS A 118 -9.11 4.78 -4.21
CA CYS A 118 -7.76 4.20 -4.26
C CYS A 118 -7.67 2.79 -3.66
N ILE A 119 -8.82 2.19 -3.31
CA ILE A 119 -8.94 0.80 -2.85
C ILE A 119 -9.22 -0.14 -4.03
N PHE A 120 -8.43 -1.20 -4.15
CA PHE A 120 -8.50 -2.14 -5.26
C PHE A 120 -8.61 -3.60 -4.80
N LYS A 121 -9.26 -4.44 -5.61
CA LYS A 121 -9.33 -5.88 -5.37
C LYS A 121 -8.03 -6.55 -5.82
N TRP A 122 -7.58 -7.58 -5.12
CA TRP A 122 -6.46 -8.41 -5.59
C TRP A 122 -6.70 -9.05 -6.97
N ALA A 123 -7.95 -9.28 -7.34
CA ALA A 123 -8.33 -9.76 -8.67
C ALA A 123 -7.86 -8.82 -9.80
N THR A 124 -7.81 -7.51 -9.55
CA THR A 124 -7.37 -6.50 -10.53
C THR A 124 -5.87 -6.24 -10.48
N VAL A 125 -5.11 -7.03 -9.71
CA VAL A 125 -3.65 -6.94 -9.59
C VAL A 125 -3.02 -7.99 -10.50
N CYS A 126 -2.37 -7.48 -11.54
CA CYS A 126 -1.57 -8.21 -12.51
C CYS A 126 -0.36 -7.35 -12.89
N PHE A 127 0.70 -7.98 -13.38
CA PHE A 127 1.76 -7.24 -14.04
C PHE A 127 1.19 -6.54 -15.27
N ARG A 128 1.53 -5.26 -15.45
CA ARG A 128 1.04 -4.46 -16.60
C ARG A 128 1.70 -4.85 -17.92
N ARG A 129 2.85 -5.50 -17.84
CA ARG A 129 3.65 -6.08 -18.91
C ARG A 129 4.16 -7.41 -18.38
N ASP A 130 4.29 -8.41 -19.23
CA ASP A 130 4.89 -9.67 -18.81
C ASP A 130 6.28 -9.39 -18.24
N ILE A 131 6.42 -9.53 -16.93
CA ILE A 131 7.72 -9.66 -16.28
C ILE A 131 8.01 -11.15 -16.36
N LEU A 132 8.35 -11.59 -17.57
CA LEU A 132 8.98 -12.88 -17.87
C LEU A 132 10.49 -12.66 -17.86
#